data_AF-A0A2V8CRX1-F1
#
_entry.id   AF-A0A2V8CRX1-F1
#
_cell.length_a   1.000
_cell.length_b   1.000
_cell.length_c   1.000
_cell.angle_alpha   90.00
_cell.angle_beta   90.00
_cell.angle_gamma   90.00
#
_symmetry.space_group_name_H-M   'P 1'
#
loop_
_entity.id
_entity.type
_entity.pdbx_description
1 polymer ?
#
loop_
_entity_poly.entity_id
_entity_poly.type
_entity_poly.pdbx_seq_one_letter_code
_entity_poly.pdbx_strand_id
1 'polypeptide(L)'
;GVGGAWFDHQPSGDPCSGGGYRFATSSSEICKPITGYQVDSQNNPLTDLHGNPVLTYGPARNISGFRLKDGRASYGIGLETFALGFPIHFDWAWRTLFNKDWEDVLYAGLNGCSPSSPGACSSQFRKPRFAVWIGYDF
;
A
#
# COMPACT_ATOMS: atom_id res chain seq x y z
N GLY A 1 -17.85 3.88 -12.66
CA GLY A 1 -16.74 4.16 -11.74
C GLY A 1 -16.93 5.56 -11.17
N VAL A 2 -16.40 5.86 -9.99
CA VAL A 2 -16.30 7.25 -9.50
C VAL A 2 -15.31 7.94 -10.44
N GLY A 3 -15.85 8.54 -11.51
CA GLY A 3 -15.09 9.04 -12.66
C GLY A 3 -15.18 10.55 -12.72
N GLY A 4 -14.14 11.21 -12.21
CA GLY A 4 -13.87 12.63 -12.46
C GLY A 4 -12.46 12.88 -13.01
N ALA A 5 -11.62 11.83 -13.09
CA ALA A 5 -10.25 11.91 -13.57
C ALA A 5 -9.96 10.77 -14.54
N TRP A 6 -9.20 11.08 -15.60
CA TRP A 6 -8.84 10.14 -16.65
C TRP A 6 -7.59 9.35 -16.23
N PHE A 7 -7.78 8.07 -15.92
CA PHE A 7 -6.70 7.15 -15.51
C PHE A 7 -6.49 6.00 -16.51
N ASP A 8 -7.15 6.05 -17.67
CA ASP A 8 -7.00 5.02 -18.69
C ASP A 8 -5.55 5.02 -19.18
N HIS A 9 -4.92 3.83 -19.20
CA HIS A 9 -3.51 3.61 -19.53
C HIS A 9 -2.48 4.12 -18.51
N GLN A 10 -2.89 4.63 -17.34
CA GLN A 10 -1.92 4.86 -16.26
C GLN A 10 -1.40 3.52 -15.74
N PRO A 11 -0.09 3.32 -15.56
CA PRO A 11 0.45 2.05 -15.07
C PRO A 11 -0.07 1.79 -13.64
N SER A 12 -0.59 0.58 -13.41
CA SER A 12 -0.91 0.12 -12.06
C SER A 12 0.36 -0.32 -11.34
N GLY A 13 0.42 -0.04 -10.03
CA GLY A 13 1.49 -0.56 -9.16
C GLY A 13 1.21 -1.98 -8.64
N ASP A 14 0.21 -2.67 -9.19
CA ASP A 14 -0.23 -3.99 -8.74
C ASP A 14 0.76 -5.11 -9.14
N PRO A 15 1.26 -5.93 -8.19
CA PRO A 15 2.10 -7.09 -8.49
C PRO A 15 1.35 -8.34 -9.01
N CYS A 16 0.01 -8.34 -9.10
CA CYS A 16 -0.80 -9.49 -9.50
C CYS A 16 -1.02 -9.60 -11.01
N SER A 17 -1.51 -8.52 -11.62
CA SER A 17 -1.88 -8.47 -13.03
C SER A 17 -1.36 -7.19 -13.64
N GLY A 18 -0.49 -7.30 -14.66
CA GLY A 18 -0.15 -6.14 -15.48
C GLY A 18 -1.43 -5.51 -16.05
N GLY A 19 -1.53 -4.19 -16.00
CA GLY A 19 -2.75 -3.49 -16.41
C GLY A 19 -2.74 -2.01 -16.07
N GLY A 20 -3.81 -1.33 -16.49
CA GLY A 20 -4.05 0.07 -16.16
C GLY A 20 -4.54 0.27 -14.73
N TYR A 21 -4.43 1.50 -14.24
CA TYR A 21 -4.92 1.93 -12.94
C TYR A 21 -6.38 1.53 -12.71
N ARG A 22 -6.65 0.97 -11.54
CA ARG A 22 -8.00 0.62 -11.08
C ARG A 22 -8.16 1.00 -9.61
N PHE A 23 -9.05 1.96 -9.34
CA PHE A 23 -9.29 2.45 -7.98
C PHE A 23 -9.64 1.33 -6.99
N ALA A 24 -10.59 0.46 -7.34
CA ALA A 24 -11.03 -0.65 -6.49
C ALA A 24 -11.46 -1.88 -7.32
N THR A 25 -11.40 -3.04 -6.69
CA THR A 25 -11.84 -4.33 -7.26
C THR A 25 -12.35 -5.27 -6.17
N SER A 26 -13.14 -6.26 -6.56
CA SER A 26 -13.52 -7.41 -5.72
C SER A 26 -13.18 -8.75 -6.37
N SER A 27 -12.57 -8.73 -7.56
CA SER A 27 -12.21 -9.92 -8.34
C SER A 27 -11.10 -10.72 -7.65
N SER A 28 -11.19 -12.05 -7.72
CA SER A 28 -10.14 -12.94 -7.24
C SER A 28 -8.96 -12.95 -8.22
N GLU A 29 -7.75 -12.76 -7.72
CA GLU A 29 -6.53 -12.74 -8.53
C GLU A 29 -5.41 -13.49 -7.80
N ILE A 30 -4.59 -14.23 -8.54
CA ILE A 30 -3.39 -14.88 -7.99
C ILE A 30 -2.22 -13.92 -8.13
N CYS A 31 -1.62 -13.56 -7.01
CA CYS A 31 -0.61 -12.53 -6.91
C CYS A 31 0.72 -13.10 -6.43
N LYS A 32 1.83 -12.61 -6.97
CA LYS A 32 3.17 -12.91 -6.46
C LYS A 32 3.74 -11.66 -5.81
N PRO A 33 3.89 -11.62 -4.47
CA PRO A 33 4.46 -10.46 -3.81
C PRO A 33 5.90 -10.22 -4.28
N ILE A 34 6.25 -8.96 -4.55
CA ILE A 34 7.63 -8.58 -4.85
C ILE A 34 8.36 -8.46 -3.52
N THR A 35 9.41 -9.26 -3.33
CA THR A 35 10.14 -9.36 -2.06
C THR A 35 11.54 -8.77 -2.14
N GLY A 36 12.01 -8.43 -3.34
CA GLY A 36 13.30 -7.80 -3.56
C GLY A 36 13.69 -7.82 -5.03
N TYR A 37 14.99 -7.74 -5.27
CA TYR A 37 15.63 -7.87 -6.57
C TYR A 37 16.73 -8.92 -6.50
N GLN A 38 17.12 -9.46 -7.65
CA GLN A 38 18.20 -10.43 -7.75
C GLN A 38 19.56 -9.71 -7.80
N VAL A 39 20.58 -10.33 -7.21
CA VAL A 39 21.96 -9.82 -7.19
C VAL A 39 22.93 -10.86 -7.72
N ASP A 40 24.05 -10.39 -8.26
CA ASP A 40 25.18 -11.23 -8.66
C ASP A 40 26.04 -11.69 -7.45
N SER A 41 27.09 -12.47 -7.70
CA SER A 41 28.03 -12.92 -6.66
C SER A 41 28.83 -11.80 -5.99
N GLN A 42 28.76 -10.56 -6.51
CA GLN A 42 29.41 -9.37 -5.99
C GLN A 42 28.41 -8.39 -5.36
N ASN A 43 27.16 -8.82 -5.13
CA ASN A 43 26.05 -8.02 -4.61
C ASN A 43 25.60 -6.85 -5.50
N ASN A 44 25.94 -6.84 -6.80
CA ASN A 44 25.37 -5.86 -7.73
C ASN A 44 23.98 -6.31 -8.18
N PRO A 45 23.00 -5.40 -8.31
CA PRO A 45 21.69 -5.74 -8.88
C PRO A 45 21.83 -6.34 -10.28
N LEU A 46 21.27 -7.52 -10.49
CA LEU A 46 21.12 -8.07 -11.84
C LEU A 46 20.11 -7.24 -12.60
N THR A 47 20.46 -6.82 -13.81
CA THR A 47 19.61 -6.02 -14.67
C THR A 47 19.08 -6.83 -15.85
N ASP A 48 17.87 -6.49 -16.29
CA ASP A 48 17.31 -7.00 -17.54
C ASP A 48 17.96 -6.33 -18.77
N LEU A 49 17.51 -6.72 -19.97
CA LEU A 49 17.98 -6.15 -21.24
C LEU A 49 17.78 -4.62 -21.37
N HIS A 50 16.98 -4.01 -20.49
CA HIS A 50 16.67 -2.58 -20.46
C HIS A 50 17.32 -1.86 -19.28
N GLY A 51 18.16 -2.53 -18.49
CA GLY A 51 18.83 -1.94 -17.33
C GLY A 51 18.00 -1.89 -16.04
N ASN A 52 16.81 -2.50 -16.00
CA ASN A 52 15.97 -2.54 -14.80
C ASN A 52 16.35 -3.73 -13.91
N PRO A 53 16.30 -3.60 -12.57
CA PRO A 53 16.55 -4.72 -11.67
C PRO A 53 15.59 -5.89 -11.89
N VAL A 54 16.12 -7.11 -11.96
CA VAL A 54 15.32 -8.33 -12.02
C VAL A 54 14.68 -8.58 -10.66
N LEU A 55 13.35 -8.64 -10.60
CA LEU A 55 12.60 -8.77 -9.34
C LEU A 55 12.63 -10.21 -8.80
N THR A 56 12.73 -10.31 -7.48
CA THR A 56 12.53 -11.56 -6.73
C THR A 56 11.11 -11.59 -6.18
N TYR A 57 10.41 -12.71 -6.41
CA TYR A 57 9.02 -12.90 -6.02
C TYR A 57 8.88 -13.92 -4.88
N GLY A 58 7.94 -13.66 -3.98
CA GLY A 58 7.54 -14.59 -2.92
C GLY A 58 6.46 -15.59 -3.37
N PRO A 59 5.93 -16.40 -2.44
CA PRO A 59 4.93 -17.42 -2.75
C PRO A 59 3.65 -16.80 -3.31
N ALA A 60 3.06 -17.45 -4.31
CA ALA A 60 1.80 -17.01 -4.91
C ALA A 60 0.66 -17.07 -3.88
N ARG A 61 -0.17 -16.03 -3.84
CA ARG A 61 -1.34 -15.93 -2.96
C ARG A 61 -2.59 -15.59 -3.76
N ASN A 62 -3.69 -16.29 -3.48
CA ASN A 62 -4.99 -15.95 -4.03
C ASN A 62 -5.62 -14.83 -3.19
N ILE A 63 -5.83 -13.66 -3.79
CA ILE A 63 -6.42 -12.49 -3.12
C ILE A 63 -7.84 -12.31 -3.63
N SER A 64 -8.80 -12.42 -2.73
CA SER A 64 -10.23 -12.28 -3.03
C SER A 64 -10.87 -11.21 -2.15
N GLY A 65 -12.08 -10.79 -2.51
CA GLY A 65 -12.84 -9.79 -1.76
C GLY A 65 -12.50 -8.34 -2.14
N PHE A 66 -13.32 -7.41 -1.64
CA PHE A 66 -13.19 -5.99 -1.93
C PHE A 66 -11.84 -5.43 -1.46
N ARG A 67 -11.19 -4.65 -2.32
CA ARG A 67 -9.92 -3.97 -2.03
C ARG A 67 -9.77 -2.70 -2.86
N LEU A 68 -9.03 -1.72 -2.32
CA LEU A 68 -8.49 -0.61 -3.09
C LEU A 68 -7.22 -1.08 -3.78
N LYS A 69 -7.29 -1.38 -5.08
CA LYS A 69 -6.16 -1.88 -5.86
C LYS A 69 -5.12 -0.78 -6.04
N ASP A 70 -5.49 0.31 -6.70
CA ASP A 70 -4.64 1.49 -6.81
C ASP A 70 -5.14 2.70 -6.00
N GLY A 71 -6.33 2.58 -5.38
CA GLY A 71 -6.84 3.58 -4.44
C GLY A 71 -6.11 3.55 -3.08
N ARG A 72 -6.31 4.61 -2.28
CA ARG A 72 -5.83 4.71 -0.90
C ARG A 72 -6.95 5.23 -0.01
N ALA A 73 -7.02 4.73 1.21
CA ALA A 73 -7.94 5.24 2.23
C ALA A 73 -7.29 5.21 3.61
N SER A 74 -7.88 5.98 4.51
CA SER A 74 -7.57 6.00 5.93
C SER A 74 -8.85 6.18 6.74
N TYR A 75 -8.80 5.76 8.00
CA TYR A 75 -9.80 6.05 9.00
C TYR A 75 -9.10 6.52 10.27
N GLY A 76 -9.78 7.26 11.14
CA GLY A 76 -9.14 7.84 12.30
C GLY A 76 -10.11 8.27 13.39
N ILE A 77 -9.53 8.65 14.52
CA ILE A 77 -10.19 9.34 15.61
C ILE A 77 -9.42 10.63 15.89
N GLY A 78 -10.14 11.72 16.10
CA GLY A 78 -9.58 13.02 16.42
C GLY A 78 -10.13 13.51 17.76
N LEU A 79 -9.30 14.21 18.52
CA LEU A 79 -9.72 15.01 19.66
C LEU A 79 -9.42 16.47 19.34
N GLU A 80 -10.46 17.29 19.27
CA GLU A 80 -10.35 18.73 19.12
C GLU A 80 -10.53 19.41 20.48
N THR A 81 -9.60 20.29 20.82
CA THR A 81 -9.63 21.09 22.06
C THR A 81 -9.35 22.54 21.75
N PHE A 82 -9.61 23.44 22.71
CA PHE A 82 -9.29 24.85 22.58
C PHE A 82 -8.26 25.25 23.62
N ALA A 83 -7.17 25.89 23.18
CA ALA A 83 -6.21 26.53 24.07
C ALA A 83 -5.90 27.93 23.56
N LEU A 84 -5.94 28.92 24.47
CA LEU A 84 -5.62 30.33 24.17
C LEU A 84 -6.42 30.92 22.99
N GLY A 85 -7.64 30.42 22.75
CA GLY A 85 -8.51 30.87 21.66
C GLY A 85 -8.24 30.24 20.30
N PHE A 86 -7.36 29.22 20.22
CA PHE A 86 -7.10 28.47 19.00
C PHE A 86 -7.55 27.01 19.13
N PRO A 87 -8.16 26.42 18.08
CA PRO A 87 -8.41 24.99 18.03
C PRO A 87 -7.08 24.22 17.92
N ILE A 88 -6.92 23.20 18.75
CA ILE A 88 -5.82 22.23 18.71
C ILE A 88 -6.42 20.86 18.42
N HIS A 89 -5.89 20.21 17.40
CA HIS A 89 -6.33 18.91 16.91
C HIS A 89 -5.28 17.84 17.25
N PHE A 90 -5.77 16.72 17.77
CA PHE A 90 -4.98 15.53 18.07
C PHE A 90 -5.57 14.35 17.30
N ASP A 91 -4.88 13.94 16.24
CA ASP A 91 -5.41 12.97 15.29
C ASP A 91 -4.64 11.66 15.33
N TRP A 92 -5.36 10.55 15.45
CA TRP A 92 -4.85 9.21 15.18
C TRP A 92 -5.49 8.67 13.92
N ALA A 93 -4.67 8.35 12.93
CA ALA A 93 -5.13 7.78 11.67
C ALA A 93 -4.46 6.44 11.37
N TRP A 94 -5.25 5.51 10.82
CA TRP A 94 -4.84 4.22 10.31
C TRP A 94 -5.08 4.16 8.81
N ARG A 95 -4.12 3.59 8.08
CA ARG A 95 -4.29 3.34 6.64
C ARG A 95 -5.09 2.06 6.42
N THR A 96 -5.79 1.95 5.30
CA THR A 96 -6.51 0.73 4.90
C THR A 96 -6.66 0.66 3.40
N LEU A 97 -6.56 -0.54 2.86
CA LEU A 97 -7.00 -0.89 1.49
C LEU A 97 -8.23 -1.81 1.53
N PHE A 98 -8.85 -1.93 2.70
CA PHE A 98 -9.99 -2.82 3.02
C PHE A 98 -9.71 -4.33 2.90
N ASN A 99 -8.46 -4.74 2.68
CA ASN A 99 -8.08 -6.14 2.55
C ASN A 99 -6.64 -6.36 3.04
N LYS A 100 -6.48 -7.16 4.10
CA LYS A 100 -5.16 -7.41 4.71
C LYS A 100 -4.27 -8.29 3.84
N ASP A 101 -4.83 -9.29 3.15
CA ASP A 101 -4.06 -10.16 2.27
C ASP A 101 -3.50 -9.36 1.08
N TRP A 102 -4.28 -8.41 0.56
CA TRP A 102 -3.85 -7.47 -0.46
C TRP A 102 -2.74 -6.55 0.04
N GLU A 103 -2.91 -5.95 1.22
CA GLU A 103 -1.87 -5.13 1.86
C GLU A 103 -0.59 -5.94 2.09
N ASP A 104 -0.71 -7.21 2.48
CA ASP A 104 0.44 -8.08 2.68
C ASP A 104 1.18 -8.38 1.37
N VAL A 105 0.47 -8.45 0.25
CA VAL A 105 1.08 -8.69 -1.07
C VAL A 105 1.76 -7.42 -1.58
N LEU A 106 1.04 -6.29 -1.52
CA LEU A 106 1.51 -5.01 -2.05
C LEU A 106 2.72 -4.47 -1.28
N TYR A 107 2.75 -4.67 0.04
CA TYR A 107 3.81 -4.15 0.91
C TYR A 107 4.87 -5.19 1.29
N ALA A 108 4.85 -6.40 0.71
CA ALA A 108 5.77 -7.50 1.02
C ALA A 108 7.27 -7.15 0.98
N GLY A 109 7.67 -6.23 0.09
CA GLY A 109 9.06 -5.78 -0.06
C GLY A 109 9.36 -4.43 0.59
N LEU A 110 8.39 -3.82 1.29
CA LEU A 110 8.49 -2.48 1.85
C LEU A 110 8.50 -2.52 3.38
N ASN A 111 9.30 -1.65 4.00
CA ASN A 111 9.32 -1.39 5.45
C ASN A 111 9.71 -2.59 6.36
N GLY A 112 10.54 -3.52 5.85
CA GLY A 112 11.12 -4.59 6.67
C GLY A 112 10.13 -5.66 7.15
N CYS A 113 8.96 -5.76 6.53
CA CYS A 113 8.02 -6.85 6.79
C CYS A 113 8.41 -8.09 5.98
N SER A 114 8.30 -9.28 6.58
CA SER A 114 8.53 -10.54 5.86
C SER A 114 7.19 -11.08 5.35
N PRO A 115 7.06 -11.42 4.05
CA PRO A 115 5.87 -12.04 3.50
C PRO A 115 5.70 -13.50 3.93
N SER A 116 6.66 -14.06 4.69
CA SER A 116 6.62 -15.42 5.23
C SER A 116 5.52 -15.65 6.27
N SER A 117 4.94 -14.58 6.83
CA SER A 117 3.88 -14.64 7.83
C SER A 117 2.66 -13.82 7.38
N PRO A 118 1.47 -14.44 7.22
CA PRO A 118 0.23 -13.71 6.96
C PRO A 118 -0.03 -12.64 8.02
N GLY A 119 -0.46 -11.45 7.61
CA GLY A 119 -0.78 -10.32 8.48
C GLY A 119 0.41 -9.43 8.87
N ALA A 120 1.66 -9.84 8.63
CA ALA A 120 2.82 -9.08 9.09
C ALA A 120 2.96 -7.72 8.40
N CYS A 121 2.80 -7.69 7.08
CA CYS A 121 2.99 -6.49 6.27
C CYS A 121 1.81 -5.51 6.38
N SER A 122 0.58 -6.02 6.42
CA SER A 122 -0.64 -5.27 6.70
C SER A 122 -0.61 -4.68 8.11
N SER A 123 -0.11 -5.40 9.12
CA SER A 123 0.08 -4.83 10.47
C SER A 123 1.08 -3.67 10.48
N GLN A 124 2.17 -3.74 9.70
CA GLN A 124 3.10 -2.61 9.57
C GLN A 124 2.47 -1.44 8.84
N PHE A 125 1.78 -1.70 7.72
CA PHE A 125 1.08 -0.69 6.92
C PHE A 125 0.01 0.05 7.72
N ARG A 126 -0.71 -0.68 8.59
CA ARG A 126 -1.78 -0.17 9.45
C ARG A 126 -1.29 0.41 10.78
N LYS A 127 0.01 0.64 10.97
CA LYS A 127 0.47 1.33 12.19
C LYS A 127 -0.19 2.71 12.31
N PRO A 128 -0.73 3.08 13.48
CA PRO A 128 -1.36 4.38 13.68
C PRO A 128 -0.33 5.49 13.48
N ARG A 129 -0.76 6.58 12.86
CA ARG A 129 0.00 7.83 12.80
C ARG A 129 -0.71 8.84 13.68
N PHE A 130 0.07 9.44 14.57
CA PHE A 130 -0.37 10.55 15.40
C PHE A 130 0.08 11.86 14.76
N ALA A 131 -0.81 12.85 14.71
CA ALA A 131 -0.52 14.20 14.27
C ALA A 131 -1.14 15.21 15.25
N VAL A 132 -0.45 16.34 15.42
CA VAL A 132 -0.97 17.50 16.15
C VAL A 132 -0.87 18.70 15.23
N TRP A 133 -1.94 19.46 15.13
CA TRP A 133 -1.94 20.71 14.39
C TRP A 133 -2.88 21.73 15.04
N ILE A 134 -2.62 23.02 14.78
CA ILE A 134 -3.36 24.15 15.35
C ILE A 134 -3.91 24.96 14.20
N GLY A 135 -5.22 25.18 14.19
CA GLY A 135 -5.88 25.96 13.14
C GLY A 135 -7.36 25.66 13.02
N TYR A 136 -8.02 26.42 12.15
CA TYR A 136 -9.46 26.38 11.95
C TYR A 136 -9.90 25.49 10.76
N ASP A 137 -8.96 25.01 9.94
CA ASP A 137 -9.23 24.30 8.67
C ASP A 137 -8.73 22.85 8.70
N PHE A 138 -9.61 21.90 8.36
CA PHE A 138 -9.49 20.45 8.65
C PHE A 138 -9.04 19.59 7.46
#